data_AF-A0A2N3RDJ3-F1
#
_entry.id   AF-A0A2N3RDJ3-F1
#
_cell.length_a   1.000
_cell.length_b   1.000
_cell.length_c   1.000
_cell.angle_alpha   90.00
_cell.angle_beta   90.00
_cell.angle_gamma   90.00
#
_symmetry.space_group_name_H-M   'P 1'
#
loop_
_entity.id
_entity.type
_entity.pdbx_description
1 polymer ?
#
loop_
_entity_poly.entity_id
_entity_poly.type
_entity_poly.pdbx_seq_one_letter_code
_entity_poly.pdbx_strand_id
1 'polypeptide(L)'
;EGARRAGEGQPPTWQSLLPTSASTLHRLLGVIPDSPQFRHTADNPLPFDLIVVDEASMVDLPLMCKLVEAVADGTQLILLGDADQLPSVEAGDVLAAILQAAGPGDALQPQDAQALQPLLGNPPGAIAPTATHGGGLAGHRVHLLRGYRQADDFALAPLADAIRAGDADTTLALLRSGELAGVHFHEDGEDPLALGRDALLAHWRALADAQDPAAALRAAAGLRLLTAVRAGPQGARGLNARIEQLLAETGSGARRLGGASPWFQGRLLLITENSYRHGLFNGDVGICLRSDPGASAAPGESAHAHGRSGANTGAGRSDSDPNPAHAGQGAFVAWFEGDGDGQVRGFHPAALPAHESAFAMTVHKAQGSEFDTVWLQLPTRDARVLSRELLYTGITRARRALHLAGSEAVIRAALARHAARISGLAWRLGAKDDKPPPVPAPTQAPLPQPPPRAPVQGALF
;
A
#
# COMPACT_ATOMS: atom_id res chain seq x y z
N GLU A 1 -22.62 15.39 -15.67
CA GLU A 1 -23.20 16.59 -16.31
C GLU A 1 -24.71 16.75 -16.03
N GLY A 2 -25.13 16.66 -14.75
CA GLY A 2 -26.55 16.68 -14.35
C GLY A 2 -26.88 17.60 -13.17
N ALA A 3 -25.95 18.44 -12.71
CA ALA A 3 -26.14 19.34 -11.58
C ALA A 3 -26.53 20.77 -12.01
N ARG A 4 -27.48 20.89 -12.94
CA ARG A 4 -28.12 22.17 -13.30
C ARG A 4 -29.64 22.04 -13.32
N ARG A 5 -30.23 22.02 -12.13
CA ARG A 5 -31.56 22.61 -11.89
C ARG A 5 -31.51 23.34 -10.55
N ALA A 6 -31.37 24.66 -10.67
CA ALA A 6 -31.38 25.61 -9.57
C ALA A 6 -32.83 25.86 -9.14
N GLY A 7 -33.05 25.83 -7.83
CA GLY A 7 -34.28 26.22 -7.16
C GLY A 7 -34.17 25.84 -5.68
N GLU A 8 -33.95 26.84 -4.83
CA GLU A 8 -33.79 26.76 -3.36
C GLU A 8 -32.41 26.31 -2.86
N GLY A 9 -31.79 27.15 -2.00
CA GLY A 9 -30.57 26.93 -1.21
C GLY A 9 -29.48 26.05 -1.83
N GLN A 10 -28.39 26.65 -2.33
CA GLN A 10 -27.24 25.90 -2.85
C GLN A 10 -26.86 24.78 -1.85
N PRO A 11 -27.08 23.50 -2.19
CA PRO A 11 -26.84 22.42 -1.26
C PRO A 11 -25.36 22.45 -0.87
N PRO A 12 -25.02 22.12 0.38
CA PRO A 12 -23.63 21.95 0.77
C PRO A 12 -22.94 21.09 -0.30
N THR A 13 -21.80 21.55 -0.83
CA THR A 13 -21.04 20.72 -1.76
C THR A 13 -20.73 19.41 -1.03
N TRP A 14 -20.79 18.26 -1.70
CA TRP A 14 -20.51 16.96 -1.08
C TRP A 14 -19.20 16.96 -0.26
N GLN A 15 -18.24 17.77 -0.70
CA GLN A 15 -16.97 18.03 -0.02
C GLN A 15 -17.11 18.61 1.40
N SER A 16 -18.10 19.47 1.66
CA SER A 16 -18.32 20.03 3.00
C SER A 16 -19.10 19.10 3.93
N LEU A 17 -19.62 17.98 3.40
CA LEU A 17 -20.30 16.92 4.17
C LEU A 17 -19.35 15.77 4.55
N LEU A 18 -18.19 15.68 3.90
CA LEU A 18 -17.20 14.66 4.22
C LEU A 18 -16.40 15.07 5.47
N PRO A 19 -16.14 14.14 6.40
CA PRO A 19 -15.30 14.42 7.56
C PRO A 19 -13.91 14.88 7.12
N THR A 20 -13.39 15.90 7.80
CA THR A 20 -12.11 16.54 7.46
C THR A 20 -10.88 15.74 7.93
N SER A 21 -11.09 14.64 8.66
CA SER A 21 -10.01 13.79 9.19
C SER A 21 -10.32 12.31 9.01
N ALA A 22 -9.35 11.56 8.51
CA ALA A 22 -9.35 10.10 8.49
C ALA A 22 -8.39 9.55 9.57
N SER A 23 -8.58 8.31 9.98
CA SER A 23 -7.67 7.63 10.90
C SER A 23 -7.54 6.16 10.54
N THR A 24 -6.41 5.55 10.91
CA THR A 24 -6.24 4.10 10.75
C THR A 24 -7.23 3.34 11.64
N LEU A 25 -7.67 2.15 11.22
CA LEU A 25 -8.58 1.31 12.02
C LEU A 25 -8.05 1.05 13.45
N HIS A 26 -6.74 0.84 13.57
CA HIS A 26 -6.07 0.66 14.86
C HIS A 26 -6.25 1.88 15.78
N ARG A 27 -6.11 3.09 15.23
CA ARG A 27 -6.30 4.34 15.98
C ARG A 27 -7.77 4.55 16.32
N LEU A 28 -8.67 4.25 15.38
CA LEU A 28 -10.12 4.33 15.57
C LEU A 28 -10.60 3.43 16.73
N LEU A 29 -10.17 2.17 16.74
CA LEU A 29 -10.51 1.21 17.79
C LEU A 29 -9.79 1.50 19.13
N GLY A 30 -8.72 2.28 19.09
CA GLY A 30 -7.94 2.68 20.26
C GLY A 30 -7.03 1.58 20.75
N VAL A 31 -5.85 1.45 20.11
CA VAL A 31 -4.79 0.50 20.51
C VAL A 31 -4.43 0.65 21.98
N ILE A 32 -4.29 -0.48 22.67
CA ILE A 32 -3.75 -0.56 24.03
C ILE A 32 -2.34 -1.19 23.92
N PRO A 33 -1.28 -0.54 24.44
CA PRO A 33 0.07 -1.10 24.42
C PRO A 33 0.11 -2.51 25.03
N ASP A 34 0.87 -3.40 24.38
CA ASP A 34 1.10 -4.79 24.81
C ASP A 34 -0.19 -5.62 25.02
N SER A 35 -1.28 -5.24 24.34
CA SER A 35 -2.56 -5.93 24.42
C SER A 35 -3.13 -6.22 23.04
N PRO A 36 -3.72 -7.42 22.82
CA PRO A 36 -4.48 -7.72 21.61
C PRO A 36 -5.91 -7.13 21.64
N GLN A 37 -6.27 -6.44 22.72
CA GLN A 37 -7.58 -5.79 22.88
C GLN A 37 -7.51 -4.31 22.50
N PHE A 38 -8.65 -3.81 22.07
CA PHE A 38 -8.87 -2.41 21.76
C PHE A 38 -9.74 -1.76 22.84
N ARG A 39 -9.67 -0.42 22.95
CA ARG A 39 -10.52 0.33 23.88
C ARG A 39 -12.00 0.25 23.50
N HIS A 40 -12.27 0.24 22.20
CA HIS A 40 -13.62 0.08 21.68
C HIS A 40 -13.92 -1.42 21.44
N THR A 41 -15.04 -1.85 22.01
CA THR A 41 -15.53 -3.24 22.03
C THR A 41 -17.06 -3.23 22.06
N ALA A 42 -17.71 -4.38 22.13
CA ALA A 42 -19.17 -4.45 22.26
C ALA A 42 -19.71 -3.70 23.49
N ASP A 43 -18.97 -3.70 24.61
CA ASP A 43 -19.36 -3.00 25.85
C ASP A 43 -19.05 -1.50 25.82
N ASN A 44 -18.24 -1.06 24.86
CA ASN A 44 -17.84 0.33 24.67
C ASN A 44 -17.74 0.63 23.17
N PRO A 45 -18.89 0.74 22.46
CA PRO A 45 -18.90 0.84 21.02
C PRO A 45 -18.30 2.17 20.54
N LEU A 46 -18.02 2.22 19.24
CA LEU A 46 -17.57 3.41 18.55
C LEU A 46 -18.69 4.47 18.54
N PRO A 47 -18.40 5.72 18.92
CA PRO A 47 -19.41 6.78 19.05
C PRO A 47 -19.73 7.43 17.70
N PHE A 48 -20.06 6.64 16.68
CA PHE A 48 -20.35 7.12 15.33
C PHE A 48 -21.62 6.47 14.77
N ASP A 49 -22.44 7.25 14.08
CA ASP A 49 -23.64 6.77 13.38
C ASP A 49 -23.31 6.16 12.00
N LEU A 50 -22.16 6.55 11.43
CA LEU A 50 -21.65 6.09 10.14
C LEU A 50 -20.15 5.86 10.23
N ILE A 51 -19.69 4.67 9.83
CA ILE A 51 -18.29 4.30 9.75
C ILE A 51 -17.98 3.91 8.31
N VAL A 52 -17.01 4.59 7.70
CA VAL A 52 -16.53 4.28 6.35
C VAL A 52 -15.11 3.76 6.46
N VAL A 53 -14.88 2.55 5.95
CA VAL A 53 -13.56 1.92 5.89
C VAL A 53 -13.12 1.87 4.44
N ASP A 54 -12.08 2.64 4.12
CA ASP A 54 -11.42 2.57 2.83
C ASP A 54 -10.33 1.49 2.83
N GLU A 55 -9.98 0.99 1.63
CA GLU A 55 -9.01 -0.09 1.41
C GLU A 55 -9.32 -1.36 2.23
N ALA A 56 -10.60 -1.75 2.29
CA ALA A 56 -11.09 -2.90 3.06
C ALA A 56 -10.47 -4.25 2.64
N SER A 57 -9.86 -4.34 1.45
CA SER A 57 -9.11 -5.52 0.98
C SER A 57 -7.85 -5.80 1.83
N MET A 58 -7.30 -4.78 2.49
CA MET A 58 -6.16 -4.93 3.40
C MET A 58 -6.56 -5.38 4.82
N VAL A 59 -7.85 -5.40 5.15
CA VAL A 59 -8.34 -5.72 6.50
C VAL A 59 -8.37 -7.24 6.69
N ASP A 60 -7.63 -7.72 7.69
CA ASP A 60 -7.62 -9.14 8.05
C ASP A 60 -8.85 -9.55 8.88
N LEU A 61 -9.02 -10.87 9.04
CA LEU A 61 -10.16 -11.40 9.78
C LEU A 61 -10.19 -10.96 11.26
N PRO A 62 -9.08 -11.03 12.04
CA PRO A 62 -9.10 -10.57 13.43
C PRO A 62 -9.51 -9.10 13.59
N LEU A 63 -8.96 -8.20 12.77
CA LEU A 63 -9.27 -6.77 12.82
C LEU A 63 -10.71 -6.50 12.38
N MET A 64 -11.21 -7.21 11.35
CA MET A 64 -12.62 -7.09 10.96
C MET A 64 -13.56 -7.55 12.09
N CYS A 65 -13.25 -8.66 12.76
CA CYS A 65 -14.04 -9.11 13.91
C CYS A 65 -14.08 -8.04 15.01
N LYS A 66 -12.92 -7.46 15.35
CA LYS A 66 -12.82 -6.38 16.33
C LYS A 66 -13.55 -5.11 15.92
N LEU A 67 -13.51 -4.77 14.63
CA LEU A 67 -14.26 -3.65 14.09
C LEU A 67 -15.76 -3.87 14.26
N VAL A 68 -16.28 -5.00 13.78
CA VAL A 68 -17.72 -5.31 13.84
C VAL A 68 -18.21 -5.42 15.29
N GLU A 69 -17.42 -6.00 16.21
CA GLU A 69 -17.73 -6.01 17.65
C GLU A 69 -17.85 -4.60 18.25
N ALA A 70 -17.13 -3.62 17.70
CA ALA A 70 -17.12 -2.25 18.19
C ALA A 70 -18.15 -1.34 17.49
N VAL A 71 -18.89 -1.82 16.49
CA VAL A 71 -19.95 -1.06 15.81
C VAL A 71 -21.22 -1.12 16.66
N ALA A 72 -21.79 0.03 17.01
CA ALA A 72 -23.03 0.08 17.79
C ALA A 72 -24.24 -0.39 16.98
N ASP A 73 -25.27 -0.89 17.68
CA ASP A 73 -26.56 -1.18 17.04
C ASP A 73 -27.14 0.08 16.40
N GLY A 74 -27.51 0.00 15.12
CA GLY A 74 -28.03 1.12 14.33
C GLY A 74 -26.96 1.94 13.60
N THR A 75 -25.67 1.74 13.87
CA THR A 75 -24.57 2.35 13.10
C THR A 75 -24.47 1.73 11.71
N GLN A 76 -24.30 2.57 10.69
CA GLN A 76 -24.04 2.11 9.33
C GLN A 76 -22.54 1.88 9.11
N LEU A 77 -22.18 0.70 8.60
CA LEU A 77 -20.81 0.36 8.22
C LEU A 77 -20.70 0.25 6.70
N ILE A 78 -19.86 1.08 6.08
CA ILE A 78 -19.56 1.05 4.65
C ILE A 78 -18.13 0.58 4.46
N LEU A 79 -17.96 -0.52 3.71
CA LEU A 79 -16.65 -1.04 3.31
C LEU A 79 -16.40 -0.68 1.85
N LEU A 80 -15.30 0.03 1.61
CA LEU A 80 -14.81 0.37 0.28
C LEU A 80 -13.52 -0.38 0.05
N GLY A 81 -13.39 -1.02 -1.11
CA GLY A 81 -12.18 -1.76 -1.43
C GLY A 81 -12.31 -2.52 -2.73
N ASP A 82 -11.19 -3.06 -3.16
CA ASP A 82 -11.04 -3.81 -4.40
C ASP A 82 -10.64 -5.25 -4.06
N ALA A 83 -11.52 -6.20 -4.35
CA ALA A 83 -11.30 -7.62 -4.01
C ALA A 83 -10.31 -8.32 -4.93
N ASP A 84 -9.92 -7.69 -6.04
CA ASP A 84 -8.92 -8.22 -6.97
C ASP A 84 -7.51 -7.70 -6.62
N GLN A 85 -7.41 -6.72 -5.71
CA GLN A 85 -6.14 -6.34 -5.12
C GLN A 85 -5.63 -7.41 -4.15
N LEU A 86 -4.33 -7.32 -3.87
CA LEU A 86 -3.63 -8.20 -2.95
C LEU A 86 -4.35 -8.21 -1.59
N PRO A 87 -4.78 -9.39 -1.09
CA PRO A 87 -5.48 -9.47 0.18
C PRO A 87 -4.54 -9.14 1.34
N SER A 88 -5.12 -8.97 2.52
CA SER A 88 -4.35 -8.75 3.75
C SER A 88 -3.20 -9.76 3.94
N VAL A 89 -2.13 -9.30 4.59
CA VAL A 89 -0.96 -10.12 4.94
C VAL A 89 -1.30 -11.18 5.99
N GLU A 90 -2.29 -10.91 6.84
CA GLU A 90 -2.76 -11.81 7.91
C GLU A 90 -3.96 -12.67 7.46
N ALA A 91 -4.36 -13.65 8.27
CA ALA A 91 -5.30 -14.69 7.84
C ALA A 91 -6.69 -14.17 7.42
N GLY A 92 -7.24 -14.81 6.38
CA GLY A 92 -8.58 -14.55 5.86
C GLY A 92 -8.63 -13.50 4.75
N ASP A 93 -9.48 -13.75 3.76
CA ASP A 93 -9.85 -12.77 2.74
C ASP A 93 -11.28 -12.31 3.01
N VAL A 94 -11.39 -11.25 3.80
CA VAL A 94 -12.66 -10.84 4.40
C VAL A 94 -13.55 -10.16 3.37
N LEU A 95 -12.99 -9.22 2.60
CA LEU A 95 -13.75 -8.50 1.58
C LEU A 95 -14.28 -9.46 0.51
N ALA A 96 -13.44 -10.35 -0.02
CA ALA A 96 -13.89 -11.32 -1.02
C ALA A 96 -15.00 -12.24 -0.46
N ALA A 97 -14.86 -12.70 0.79
CA ALA A 97 -15.86 -13.54 1.44
C ALA A 97 -17.20 -12.80 1.66
N ILE A 98 -17.17 -11.53 2.05
CA ILE A 98 -18.36 -10.68 2.17
C ILE A 98 -19.02 -10.51 0.80
N LEU A 99 -18.25 -10.20 -0.25
CA LEU A 99 -18.79 -10.03 -1.60
C LEU A 99 -19.39 -11.32 -2.16
N GLN A 100 -18.79 -12.48 -1.89
CA GLN A 100 -19.35 -13.79 -2.25
C GLN A 100 -20.68 -14.06 -1.53
N ALA A 101 -20.75 -13.73 -0.24
CA ALA A 101 -21.98 -13.88 0.55
C ALA A 101 -23.08 -12.88 0.19
N ALA A 102 -22.71 -11.68 -0.29
CA ALA A 102 -23.65 -10.65 -0.73
C ALA A 102 -24.29 -10.93 -2.10
N GLY A 103 -23.84 -11.98 -2.81
CA GLY A 103 -24.36 -12.36 -4.12
C GLY A 103 -23.66 -11.63 -5.28
N PRO A 104 -24.16 -11.82 -6.53
CA PRO A 104 -23.48 -11.33 -7.74
C PRO A 104 -23.37 -9.79 -7.76
N GLY A 105 -22.25 -9.27 -8.28
CA GLY A 105 -21.94 -7.83 -8.27
C GLY A 105 -22.32 -7.06 -9.52
N ASP A 106 -22.82 -7.75 -10.54
CA ASP A 106 -23.25 -7.20 -11.83
C ASP A 106 -24.74 -6.83 -11.86
N ALA A 107 -25.47 -7.06 -10.75
CA ALA A 107 -26.87 -6.73 -10.63
C ALA A 107 -27.20 -6.09 -9.28
N LEU A 108 -28.09 -5.10 -9.30
CA LEU A 108 -28.67 -4.52 -8.10
C LEU A 108 -29.89 -5.34 -7.66
N GLN A 109 -30.08 -5.47 -6.34
CA GLN A 109 -31.34 -6.00 -5.82
C GLN A 109 -32.49 -5.08 -6.24
N PRO A 110 -33.71 -5.62 -6.51
CA PRO A 110 -34.84 -4.81 -6.96
C PRO A 110 -35.18 -3.64 -6.01
N GLN A 111 -35.02 -3.84 -4.70
CA GLN A 111 -35.24 -2.81 -3.68
C GLN A 111 -34.23 -1.67 -3.80
N ASP A 112 -32.95 -2.00 -3.99
CA ASP A 112 -31.86 -1.03 -4.14
C ASP A 112 -32.00 -0.25 -5.45
N ALA A 113 -32.34 -0.96 -6.54
CA ALA A 113 -32.62 -0.33 -7.82
C ALA A 113 -33.78 0.67 -7.71
N GLN A 114 -34.85 0.32 -6.99
CA GLN A 114 -35.98 1.21 -6.75
C GLN A 114 -35.59 2.41 -5.86
N ALA A 115 -34.81 2.19 -4.81
CA ALA A 115 -34.36 3.25 -3.90
C ALA A 115 -33.40 4.23 -4.59
N LEU A 116 -32.55 3.75 -5.50
CA LEU A 116 -31.58 4.56 -6.25
C LEU A 116 -32.16 5.23 -7.49
N GLN A 117 -33.31 4.77 -8.00
CA GLN A 117 -33.95 5.32 -9.21
C GLN A 117 -34.17 6.84 -9.17
N PRO A 118 -34.61 7.47 -8.06
CA PRO A 118 -34.77 8.92 -7.99
C PRO A 118 -33.44 9.69 -8.11
N LEU A 119 -32.33 9.06 -7.72
CA LEU A 119 -30.99 9.67 -7.69
C LEU A 119 -30.24 9.46 -9.02
N LEU A 120 -30.37 8.27 -9.61
CA LEU A 120 -29.63 7.86 -10.80
C LEU A 120 -30.43 8.04 -12.10
N GLY A 121 -31.74 8.28 -12.00
CA GLY A 121 -32.65 8.25 -13.15
C GLY A 121 -32.96 6.82 -13.59
N ASN A 122 -33.33 6.64 -14.86
CA ASN A 122 -33.49 5.30 -15.42
C ASN A 122 -32.10 4.65 -15.57
N PRO A 123 -31.84 3.48 -14.95
CA PRO A 123 -30.58 2.79 -15.15
C PRO A 123 -30.43 2.44 -16.64
N PRO A 124 -29.24 2.62 -17.25
CA PRO A 124 -28.99 2.14 -18.60
C PRO A 124 -29.30 0.64 -18.66
N GLY A 125 -30.09 0.23 -19.66
CA GLY A 125 -30.88 -1.00 -19.70
C GLY A 125 -30.13 -2.33 -19.74
N ALA A 126 -29.31 -2.62 -18.73
CA ALA A 126 -28.60 -3.88 -18.57
C ALA A 126 -28.60 -4.43 -17.12
N ILE A 127 -29.25 -3.75 -16.16
CA ILE A 127 -29.48 -4.35 -14.85
C ILE A 127 -30.68 -5.29 -14.99
N ALA A 128 -30.42 -6.52 -15.42
CA ALA A 128 -31.43 -7.56 -15.34
C ALA A 128 -31.80 -7.72 -13.86
N PRO A 129 -33.08 -7.54 -13.46
CA PRO A 129 -33.49 -7.82 -12.09
C PRO A 129 -33.21 -9.29 -11.84
N THR A 130 -32.20 -9.58 -11.05
CA THR A 130 -31.90 -10.95 -10.63
C THR A 130 -33.00 -11.39 -9.68
N ALA A 131 -33.27 -12.70 -9.65
CA ALA A 131 -34.09 -13.28 -8.60
C ALA A 131 -33.55 -12.84 -7.23
N THR A 132 -34.44 -12.42 -6.33
CA THR A 132 -34.11 -12.07 -4.96
C THR A 132 -33.19 -13.13 -4.35
N HIS A 133 -31.97 -12.73 -3.99
CA HIS A 133 -31.07 -13.63 -3.29
C HIS A 133 -31.56 -13.74 -1.84
N GLY A 134 -32.42 -14.73 -1.59
CA GLY A 134 -32.99 -15.02 -0.26
C GLY A 134 -32.06 -15.77 0.69
N GLY A 135 -30.73 -15.56 0.59
CA GLY A 135 -29.74 -16.18 1.47
C GLY A 135 -28.38 -15.52 1.30
N GLY A 136 -27.76 -15.14 2.42
CA GLY A 136 -26.50 -14.37 2.44
C GLY A 136 -26.48 -13.33 3.56
N LEU A 137 -25.39 -12.58 3.63
CA LEU A 137 -25.22 -11.46 4.55
C LEU A 137 -26.26 -10.37 4.24
N ALA A 138 -27.02 -9.93 5.24
CA ALA A 138 -27.91 -8.78 5.10
C ALA A 138 -27.08 -7.51 4.88
N GLY A 139 -27.02 -7.03 3.64
CA GLY A 139 -26.24 -5.86 3.26
C GLY A 139 -26.41 -5.52 1.78
N HIS A 140 -25.92 -4.35 1.40
CA HIS A 140 -25.98 -3.86 0.02
C HIS A 140 -24.61 -4.00 -0.63
N ARG A 141 -24.56 -4.61 -1.83
CA ARG A 141 -23.35 -4.67 -2.66
C ARG A 141 -23.52 -3.72 -3.84
N VAL A 142 -22.57 -2.79 -3.98
CA VAL A 142 -22.47 -1.91 -5.14
C VAL A 142 -21.10 -2.10 -5.77
N HIS A 143 -21.06 -2.45 -7.05
CA HIS A 143 -19.82 -2.58 -7.81
C HIS A 143 -19.69 -1.41 -8.79
N LEU A 144 -18.60 -0.66 -8.68
CA LEU A 144 -18.30 0.45 -9.57
C LEU A 144 -17.49 -0.06 -10.77
N LEU A 145 -18.08 0.00 -11.97
CA LEU A 145 -17.49 -0.56 -13.19
C LEU A 145 -16.58 0.42 -13.95
N ARG A 146 -16.55 1.70 -13.54
CA ARG A 146 -15.78 2.75 -14.23
C ARG A 146 -14.80 3.41 -13.28
N GLY A 147 -13.52 3.37 -13.65
CA GLY A 147 -12.48 4.19 -13.03
C GLY A 147 -12.38 5.55 -13.73
N TYR A 148 -12.20 6.61 -12.94
CA TYR A 148 -12.01 7.99 -13.42
C TYR A 148 -10.66 8.58 -12.99
N ARG A 149 -9.81 7.78 -12.33
CA ARG A 149 -8.59 8.24 -11.65
C ARG A 149 -7.36 8.24 -12.55
N GLN A 150 -7.41 7.47 -13.62
CA GLN A 150 -6.36 7.40 -14.65
C GLN A 150 -6.50 8.58 -15.60
N ALA A 151 -5.38 9.07 -16.14
CA ALA A 151 -5.44 10.07 -17.19
C ALA A 151 -6.30 9.55 -18.36
N ASP A 152 -7.09 10.41 -18.99
CA ASP A 152 -8.04 10.01 -20.05
C ASP A 152 -7.35 9.27 -21.22
N ASP A 153 -6.04 9.49 -21.38
CA ASP A 153 -5.17 8.85 -22.38
C ASP A 153 -4.42 7.61 -21.86
N PHE A 154 -4.50 7.27 -20.57
CA PHE A 154 -3.82 6.10 -19.99
C PHE A 154 -4.74 4.87 -20.00
N ALA A 155 -4.55 4.02 -21.00
CA ALA A 155 -5.42 2.87 -21.25
C ALA A 155 -4.96 1.60 -20.50
N LEU A 156 -5.14 1.57 -19.17
CA LEU A 156 -4.78 0.39 -18.38
C LEU A 156 -5.91 -0.64 -18.25
N ALA A 157 -7.17 -0.23 -18.39
CA ALA A 157 -8.33 -1.08 -18.09
C ALA A 157 -8.33 -2.44 -18.83
N PRO A 158 -8.07 -2.54 -20.15
CA PRO A 158 -8.04 -3.84 -20.84
C PRO A 158 -6.97 -4.78 -20.28
N LEU A 159 -5.80 -4.24 -19.95
CA LEU A 159 -4.69 -5.00 -19.36
C LEU A 159 -5.04 -5.46 -17.93
N ALA A 160 -5.61 -4.57 -17.13
CA ALA A 160 -6.04 -4.86 -15.76
C ALA A 160 -7.14 -5.93 -15.73
N ASP A 161 -8.09 -5.89 -16.68
CA ASP A 161 -9.16 -6.87 -16.82
C ASP A 161 -8.62 -8.25 -17.24
N ALA A 162 -7.69 -8.31 -18.20
CA ALA A 162 -7.04 -9.55 -18.62
C ALA A 162 -6.23 -10.18 -17.48
N ILE A 163 -5.48 -9.36 -16.74
CA ILE A 163 -4.75 -9.79 -15.54
C ILE A 163 -5.75 -10.31 -14.52
N ARG A 164 -6.82 -9.58 -14.18
CA ARG A 164 -7.85 -10.01 -13.22
C ARG A 164 -8.49 -11.34 -13.62
N ALA A 165 -8.73 -11.56 -14.91
CA ALA A 165 -9.26 -12.83 -15.41
C ALA A 165 -8.25 -14.00 -15.33
N GLY A 166 -6.97 -13.72 -15.11
CA GLY A 166 -5.89 -14.71 -15.23
C GLY A 166 -5.59 -15.11 -16.68
N ASP A 167 -6.05 -14.31 -17.65
CA ASP A 167 -5.86 -14.58 -19.07
C ASP A 167 -4.46 -14.12 -19.50
N ALA A 168 -3.52 -15.06 -19.44
CA ALA A 168 -2.13 -14.78 -19.76
C ALA A 168 -1.90 -14.51 -21.25
N ASP A 169 -2.67 -15.13 -22.14
CA ASP A 169 -2.50 -14.94 -23.58
C ASP A 169 -2.95 -13.54 -23.99
N THR A 170 -4.12 -13.10 -23.52
CA THR A 170 -4.59 -11.72 -23.76
C THR A 170 -3.67 -10.70 -23.08
N THR A 171 -3.22 -10.98 -21.85
CA THR A 171 -2.29 -10.08 -21.13
C THR A 171 -1.00 -9.85 -21.93
N LEU A 172 -0.36 -10.92 -22.40
CA LEU A 172 0.88 -10.82 -23.17
C LEU A 172 0.67 -10.20 -24.55
N ALA A 173 -0.45 -10.50 -25.22
CA ALA A 173 -0.80 -9.87 -26.49
C ALA A 173 -0.97 -8.35 -26.35
N LEU A 174 -1.66 -7.89 -25.31
CA LEU A 174 -1.83 -6.47 -25.00
C LEU A 174 -0.52 -5.78 -24.64
N LEU A 175 0.34 -6.43 -23.85
CA LEU A 175 1.66 -5.88 -23.50
C LEU A 175 2.58 -5.74 -24.71
N ARG A 176 2.53 -6.71 -25.64
CA ARG A 176 3.38 -6.75 -26.83
C ARG A 176 2.84 -5.90 -27.99
N SER A 177 1.54 -5.56 -28.00
CA SER A 177 0.97 -4.74 -29.07
C SER A 177 1.59 -3.34 -29.12
N GLY A 178 1.99 -2.80 -27.96
CA GLY A 178 2.48 -1.43 -27.84
C GLY A 178 1.40 -0.36 -28.08
N GLU A 179 0.13 -0.77 -28.18
CA GLU A 179 -1.00 0.12 -28.47
C GLU A 179 -1.59 0.76 -27.21
N LEU A 180 -1.29 0.19 -26.02
CA LEU A 180 -1.73 0.73 -24.75
C LEU A 180 -0.90 1.97 -24.38
N ALA A 181 -1.50 3.15 -24.57
CA ALA A 181 -0.87 4.41 -24.25
C ALA A 181 -0.40 4.46 -22.77
N GLY A 182 0.87 4.87 -22.58
CA GLY A 182 1.54 4.91 -21.29
C GLY A 182 1.99 3.55 -20.73
N VAL A 183 1.76 2.43 -21.42
CA VAL A 183 2.25 1.11 -21.00
C VAL A 183 3.47 0.72 -21.83
N HIS A 184 4.57 0.40 -21.14
CA HIS A 184 5.85 0.01 -21.72
C HIS A 184 6.26 -1.36 -21.20
N PHE A 185 6.29 -2.36 -22.08
CA PHE A 185 6.69 -3.73 -21.73
C PHE A 185 8.15 -3.99 -22.08
N HIS A 186 8.91 -4.47 -21.09
CA HIS A 186 10.34 -4.80 -21.20
C HIS A 186 10.51 -6.31 -20.97
N GLU A 187 10.19 -7.09 -21.99
CA GLU A 187 10.15 -8.56 -21.88
C GLU A 187 11.53 -9.18 -21.61
N ASP A 188 12.55 -8.73 -22.36
CA ASP A 188 13.94 -9.17 -22.22
C ASP A 188 14.72 -8.35 -21.17
N GLY A 189 14.05 -7.39 -20.54
CA GLY A 189 14.64 -6.46 -19.60
C GLY A 189 14.55 -6.96 -18.16
N GLU A 190 15.69 -7.36 -17.59
CA GLU A 190 15.73 -7.90 -16.21
C GLU A 190 16.04 -6.85 -15.13
N ASP A 191 16.41 -5.63 -15.52
CA ASP A 191 16.88 -4.60 -14.60
C ASP A 191 16.42 -3.19 -15.00
N PRO A 192 15.55 -2.54 -14.20
CA PRO A 192 15.03 -1.22 -14.54
C PRO A 192 16.12 -0.15 -14.48
N LEU A 193 17.18 -0.38 -13.69
CA LEU A 193 18.34 0.53 -13.60
C LEU A 193 19.28 0.44 -14.81
N ALA A 194 19.07 -0.53 -15.70
CA ALA A 194 19.72 -0.60 -17.00
C ALA A 194 18.80 -0.04 -18.10
N LEU A 195 17.51 -0.43 -18.08
CA LEU A 195 16.52 -0.04 -19.09
C LEU A 195 16.17 1.45 -19.05
N GLY A 196 15.96 2.01 -17.86
CA GLY A 196 15.47 3.37 -17.62
C GLY A 196 16.46 4.25 -16.89
N ARG A 197 17.76 3.90 -16.88
CA ARG A 197 18.78 4.50 -16.03
C ARG A 197 18.72 6.03 -15.99
N ASP A 198 18.76 6.66 -17.15
CA ASP A 198 18.90 8.11 -17.23
C ASP A 198 17.64 8.83 -16.75
N ALA A 199 16.45 8.36 -17.13
CA ALA A 199 15.19 8.91 -16.67
C ALA A 199 14.98 8.74 -15.17
N LEU A 200 15.27 7.53 -14.63
CA LEU A 200 15.17 7.22 -13.21
C LEU A 200 16.13 8.09 -12.38
N LEU A 201 17.41 8.15 -12.77
CA LEU A 201 18.40 8.95 -12.05
C LEU A 201 18.14 10.45 -12.20
N ALA A 202 17.67 10.93 -13.34
CA ALA A 202 17.28 12.33 -13.51
C ALA A 202 16.16 12.73 -12.54
N HIS A 203 15.13 11.89 -12.41
CA HIS A 203 14.05 12.11 -11.46
C HIS A 203 14.56 12.19 -10.02
N TRP A 204 15.31 11.19 -9.56
CA TRP A 204 15.80 11.17 -8.17
C TRP A 204 16.85 12.26 -7.87
N ARG A 205 17.65 12.68 -8.85
CA ARG A 205 18.56 13.82 -8.71
C ARG A 205 17.78 15.13 -8.55
N ALA A 206 16.71 15.33 -9.33
CA ALA A 206 15.88 16.52 -9.19
C ALA A 206 15.24 16.66 -7.80
N LEU A 207 14.98 15.54 -7.10
CA LEU A 207 14.54 15.57 -5.69
C LEU A 207 15.59 16.15 -4.75
N ALA A 208 16.88 15.96 -5.05
CA ALA A 208 17.97 16.53 -4.25
C ALA A 208 18.09 18.04 -4.46
N ASP A 209 17.70 18.55 -5.64
CA ASP A 209 17.74 19.98 -5.97
C ASP A 209 16.54 20.76 -5.38
N ALA A 210 15.52 20.06 -4.87
CA ALA A 210 14.36 20.67 -4.25
C ALA A 210 14.72 21.37 -2.93
N GLN A 211 14.34 22.64 -2.81
CA GLN A 211 14.55 23.45 -1.60
C GLN A 211 13.32 23.47 -0.70
N ASP A 212 12.11 23.37 -1.27
CA ASP A 212 10.85 23.26 -0.54
C ASP A 212 10.54 21.78 -0.23
N PRO A 213 10.48 21.37 1.04
CA PRO A 213 10.16 19.98 1.39
C PRO A 213 8.78 19.52 0.91
N ALA A 214 7.79 20.42 0.86
CA ALA A 214 6.44 20.06 0.42
C ALA A 214 6.43 19.76 -1.09
N ALA A 215 7.09 20.60 -1.90
CA ALA A 215 7.31 20.31 -3.32
C ALA A 215 8.13 19.04 -3.55
N ALA A 216 9.15 18.80 -2.73
CA ALA A 216 10.00 17.61 -2.83
C ALA A 216 9.21 16.32 -2.54
N LEU A 217 8.35 16.30 -1.52
CA LEU A 217 7.46 15.17 -1.22
C LEU A 217 6.46 14.92 -2.35
N ARG A 218 5.81 15.97 -2.88
CA ARG A 218 4.93 15.84 -4.05
C ARG A 218 5.67 15.28 -5.26
N ALA A 219 6.88 15.76 -5.54
CA ALA A 219 7.70 15.26 -6.63
C ALA A 219 8.12 13.80 -6.42
N ALA A 220 8.37 13.37 -5.17
CA ALA A 220 8.70 11.99 -4.84
C ALA A 220 7.55 11.00 -5.11
N ALA A 221 6.30 11.47 -5.20
CA ALA A 221 5.16 10.68 -5.65
C ALA A 221 5.07 10.54 -7.19
N GLY A 222 5.88 11.29 -7.95
CA GLY A 222 5.85 11.27 -9.41
C GLY A 222 6.42 9.98 -10.03
N LEU A 223 7.32 9.28 -9.35
CA LEU A 223 7.90 8.03 -9.85
C LEU A 223 8.21 7.05 -8.71
N ARG A 224 7.89 5.77 -8.92
CA ARG A 224 8.30 4.70 -8.01
C ARG A 224 8.71 3.42 -8.72
N LEU A 225 9.73 2.76 -8.19
CA LEU A 225 10.09 1.40 -8.57
C LEU A 225 9.40 0.41 -7.61
N LEU A 226 8.59 -0.49 -8.16
CA LEU A 226 7.92 -1.56 -7.42
C LEU A 226 8.54 -2.92 -7.75
N THR A 227 8.63 -3.80 -6.76
CA THR A 227 9.10 -5.19 -6.94
C THR A 227 8.27 -6.16 -6.12
N ALA A 228 8.25 -7.43 -6.53
CA ALA A 228 7.55 -8.47 -5.78
C ALA A 228 8.32 -8.92 -4.51
N VAL A 229 9.66 -8.82 -4.51
CA VAL A 229 10.51 -9.42 -3.48
C VAL A 229 11.23 -8.37 -2.64
N ARG A 230 11.45 -8.68 -1.34
CA ARG A 230 12.11 -7.74 -0.42
C ARG A 230 13.64 -7.75 -0.53
N ALA A 231 14.22 -8.93 -0.72
CA ALA A 231 15.67 -9.16 -0.69
C ALA A 231 16.21 -9.70 -2.02
N GLY A 232 17.54 -9.70 -2.15
CA GLY A 232 18.24 -10.09 -3.37
C GLY A 232 18.42 -8.95 -4.37
N PRO A 233 19.10 -9.20 -5.51
CA PRO A 233 19.46 -8.15 -6.48
C PRO A 233 18.26 -7.41 -7.11
N GLN A 234 17.13 -8.11 -7.26
CA GLN A 234 15.87 -7.59 -7.82
C GLN A 234 14.86 -7.20 -6.72
N GLY A 235 15.24 -7.36 -5.45
CA GLY A 235 14.39 -7.01 -4.32
C GLY A 235 14.58 -5.57 -3.88
N ALA A 236 13.59 -5.03 -3.16
CA ALA A 236 13.55 -3.63 -2.78
C ALA A 236 14.86 -3.19 -2.08
N ARG A 237 15.39 -4.00 -1.15
CA ARG A 237 16.64 -3.69 -0.44
C ARG A 237 17.85 -3.64 -1.39
N GLY A 238 17.95 -4.57 -2.34
CA GLY A 238 19.05 -4.62 -3.30
C GLY A 238 18.99 -3.46 -4.30
N LEU A 239 17.80 -3.18 -4.81
CA LEU A 239 17.56 -2.06 -5.73
C LEU A 239 17.86 -0.72 -5.06
N ASN A 240 17.38 -0.48 -3.84
CA ASN A 240 17.69 0.73 -3.10
C ASN A 240 19.20 0.93 -2.88
N ALA A 241 19.91 -0.12 -2.46
CA ALA A 241 21.36 -0.04 -2.27
C ALA A 241 22.10 0.34 -3.57
N ARG A 242 21.67 -0.22 -4.71
CA ARG A 242 22.22 0.12 -6.03
C ARG A 242 21.89 1.54 -6.46
N ILE A 243 20.65 2.00 -6.22
CA ILE A 243 20.22 3.38 -6.52
C ILE A 243 21.04 4.38 -5.72
N GLU A 244 21.17 4.18 -4.41
CA GLU A 244 21.98 5.03 -3.54
C GLU A 244 23.44 5.05 -3.97
N GLN A 245 23.97 3.91 -4.44
CA GLN A 245 25.31 3.86 -5.01
C GLN A 245 25.44 4.71 -6.28
N LEU A 246 24.51 4.56 -7.22
CA LEU A 246 24.53 5.32 -8.49
C LEU A 246 24.38 6.83 -8.25
N LEU A 247 23.53 7.24 -7.30
CA LEU A 247 23.37 8.64 -6.90
C LEU A 247 24.65 9.18 -6.23
N ALA A 248 25.34 8.38 -5.44
CA ALA A 248 26.61 8.77 -4.81
C ALA A 248 27.78 8.88 -5.80
N GLU A 249 27.81 8.08 -6.88
CA GLU A 249 28.86 8.10 -7.90
C GLU A 249 28.79 9.33 -8.81
N THR A 250 27.62 9.98 -8.89
CA THR A 250 27.35 11.08 -9.84
C THR A 250 26.99 12.41 -9.18
N GLY A 251 26.72 12.42 -7.88
CA GLY A 251 26.55 13.65 -7.11
C GLY A 251 27.88 14.31 -6.76
N SER A 252 27.89 15.64 -6.67
CA SER A 252 29.03 16.51 -6.33
C SER A 252 29.63 16.31 -4.91
N GLY A 253 29.38 15.16 -4.28
CA GLY A 253 29.87 14.80 -2.96
C GLY A 253 30.59 13.45 -3.01
N ALA A 254 31.83 13.46 -3.50
CA ALA A 254 32.71 12.30 -3.46
C ALA A 254 32.72 11.66 -2.06
N ARG A 255 32.46 10.35 -2.01
CA ARG A 255 32.71 9.52 -0.82
C ARG A 255 34.16 9.72 -0.39
N ARG A 256 34.40 10.45 0.69
CA ARG A 256 35.70 10.39 1.38
C ARG A 256 35.77 9.04 2.10
N LEU A 257 36.92 8.38 1.98
CA LEU A 257 37.23 7.17 2.74
C LEU A 257 37.06 7.44 4.24
N GLY A 258 36.27 6.59 4.91
CA GLY A 258 36.07 6.62 6.36
C GLY A 258 34.69 7.12 6.79
N GLY A 259 33.71 6.20 6.86
CA GLY A 259 32.41 6.43 7.50
C GLY A 259 31.45 7.33 6.72
N ALA A 260 30.90 6.86 5.60
CA ALA A 260 29.82 7.57 4.92
C ALA A 260 28.60 7.64 5.86
N SER A 261 28.20 8.86 6.22
CA SER A 261 26.88 9.09 6.81
C SER A 261 25.82 8.46 5.89
N PRO A 262 24.86 7.66 6.41
CA PRO A 262 23.80 7.08 5.58
C PRO A 262 22.87 8.17 5.00
N TRP A 263 22.99 9.41 5.48
CA TRP A 263 22.16 10.55 5.11
C TRP A 263 22.78 11.32 3.94
N PHE A 264 21.98 11.52 2.90
CA PHE A 264 22.30 12.38 1.76
C PHE A 264 21.05 13.15 1.31
N GLN A 265 21.27 14.25 0.61
CA GLN A 265 20.20 15.14 0.14
C GLN A 265 19.37 14.46 -0.95
N GLY A 266 18.05 14.51 -0.83
CA GLY A 266 17.12 13.80 -1.72
C GLY A 266 16.91 12.33 -1.39
N ARG A 267 17.47 11.82 -0.27
CA ARG A 267 17.24 10.43 0.17
C ARG A 267 15.77 10.22 0.52
N LEU A 268 15.12 9.26 -0.13
CA LEU A 268 13.76 8.83 0.21
C LEU A 268 13.77 7.80 1.35
N LEU A 269 12.83 7.95 2.28
CA LEU A 269 12.70 7.16 3.49
C LEU A 269 11.31 6.52 3.53
N LEU A 270 11.23 5.28 4.01
CA LEU A 270 9.98 4.58 4.28
C LEU A 270 9.97 4.19 5.75
N ILE A 271 8.95 4.61 6.49
CA ILE A 271 8.75 4.17 7.87
C ILE A 271 8.27 2.71 7.87
N THR A 272 8.93 1.87 8.67
CA THR A 272 8.67 0.42 8.70
C THR A 272 7.90 -0.04 9.93
N GLU A 273 7.72 0.85 10.92
CA GLU A 273 6.99 0.59 12.17
C GLU A 273 6.17 1.81 12.59
N ASN A 274 5.02 1.57 13.22
CA ASN A 274 4.18 2.66 13.73
C ASN A 274 4.86 3.35 14.92
N SER A 275 4.91 4.67 14.90
CA SER A 275 5.47 5.49 15.98
C SER A 275 4.48 6.58 16.40
N TYR A 276 3.65 6.25 17.39
CA TYR A 276 2.63 7.17 17.91
C TYR A 276 3.23 8.45 18.50
N ARG A 277 4.44 8.39 19.08
CA ARG A 277 5.16 9.57 19.60
C ARG A 277 5.49 10.60 18.51
N HIS A 278 5.70 10.13 17.27
CA HIS A 278 6.02 10.99 16.13
C HIS A 278 4.82 11.26 15.23
N GLY A 279 3.73 10.51 15.41
CA GLY A 279 2.62 10.49 14.45
C GLY A 279 3.05 10.04 13.06
N LEU A 280 4.00 9.10 12.99
CA LEU A 280 4.49 8.47 11.77
C LEU A 280 4.07 6.99 11.78
N PHE A 281 3.59 6.49 10.65
CA PHE A 281 3.03 5.15 10.50
C PHE A 281 3.78 4.32 9.47
N ASN A 282 3.66 3.01 9.59
CA ASN A 282 4.26 2.05 8.66
C ASN A 282 3.70 2.29 7.24
N GLY A 283 4.58 2.60 6.29
CA GLY A 283 4.21 3.00 4.94
C GLY A 283 4.45 4.48 4.66
N ASP A 284 4.61 5.32 5.68
CA ASP A 284 4.84 6.76 5.48
C ASP A 284 6.16 6.99 4.74
N VAL A 285 6.10 7.81 3.68
CA VAL A 285 7.26 8.17 2.88
C VAL A 285 7.74 9.56 3.28
N GLY A 286 9.05 9.68 3.52
CA GLY A 286 9.72 10.94 3.81
C GLY A 286 10.88 11.22 2.85
N ILE A 287 11.39 12.45 2.90
CA ILE A 287 12.56 12.89 2.14
C ILE A 287 13.56 13.61 3.03
N CYS A 288 14.85 13.29 2.87
CA CYS A 288 15.93 13.92 3.60
C CYS A 288 16.47 15.13 2.82
N LEU A 289 16.38 16.31 3.41
CA LEU A 289 16.91 17.57 2.87
C LEU A 289 17.83 18.23 3.90
N ARG A 290 18.75 19.08 3.46
CA ARG A 290 19.54 19.91 4.38
C ARG A 290 18.71 21.12 4.77
N SER A 291 18.64 21.41 6.07
CA SER A 291 18.05 22.67 6.54
C SER A 291 19.02 23.82 6.27
N ASP A 292 18.49 25.01 5.94
CA ASP A 292 19.33 26.19 5.90
C ASP A 292 19.92 26.47 7.30
N PRO A 293 21.18 26.93 7.41
CA PRO A 293 21.83 27.22 8.69
C PRO A 293 21.11 28.24 9.59
N GLY A 294 20.07 28.93 9.09
CA GLY A 294 19.23 29.87 9.84
C GLY A 294 17.79 29.42 10.09
N ALA A 295 17.36 28.27 9.54
CA ALA A 295 16.04 27.72 9.76
C ALA A 295 16.12 26.64 10.85
N SER A 296 15.95 27.06 12.11
CA SER A 296 15.79 26.12 13.22
C SER A 296 14.53 25.30 12.96
N ALA A 297 14.68 23.99 12.75
CA ALA A 297 13.57 23.05 12.82
C ALA A 297 12.96 23.20 14.23
N ALA A 298 11.81 23.85 14.32
CA ALA A 298 11.09 23.92 15.58
C ALA A 298 10.78 22.48 16.01
N PRO A 299 11.17 22.05 17.21
CA PRO A 299 10.65 20.80 17.75
C PRO A 299 9.13 20.97 17.83
N GLY A 300 8.38 20.03 17.25
CA GLY A 300 6.94 19.96 17.41
C GLY A 300 6.61 19.75 18.88
N GLU A 301 6.45 20.83 19.63
CA GLU A 301 5.95 20.80 21.00
C GLU A 301 4.42 20.64 20.95
N SER A 302 3.99 19.45 21.34
CA SER A 302 2.62 19.18 21.76
C SER A 302 2.26 20.10 22.94
N ALA A 303 1.31 21.01 22.70
CA ALA A 303 0.74 21.85 23.74
C ALA A 303 -0.09 21.01 24.72
N HIS A 304 0.52 20.63 25.86
CA HIS A 304 -0.21 20.30 27.08
C HIS A 304 0.36 21.12 28.24
N ALA A 305 -0.35 22.20 28.55
CA ALA A 305 -0.15 23.00 29.74
C ALA A 305 -0.29 22.15 31.01
N HIS A 306 0.69 22.20 31.91
CA HIS A 306 0.50 22.12 33.38
C HIS A 306 1.70 22.82 34.04
N GLY A 307 1.43 23.92 34.72
CA GLY A 307 2.45 24.75 35.34
C GLY A 307 3.08 24.09 36.58
N ARG A 308 4.36 24.39 36.81
CA ARG A 308 4.89 24.72 38.14
C ARG A 308 6.29 25.30 38.06
N SER A 309 6.43 26.44 38.72
CA SER A 309 7.66 27.18 39.03
C SER A 309 8.67 26.32 39.81
N GLY A 310 9.95 26.47 39.46
CA GLY A 310 11.07 25.87 40.19
C GLY A 310 12.40 26.33 39.62
N ALA A 311 12.94 27.43 40.15
CA ALA A 311 14.27 27.93 39.85
C ALA A 311 15.34 26.93 40.34
N ASN A 312 16.33 26.62 39.50
CA ASN A 312 17.66 26.27 40.01
C ASN A 312 18.75 26.52 38.97
N THR A 313 19.66 27.43 39.32
CA THR A 313 20.91 27.76 38.63
C THR A 313 21.99 26.74 39.02
N GLY A 314 22.58 26.04 38.05
CA GLY A 314 23.71 25.15 38.27
C GLY A 314 24.59 25.07 37.04
N ALA A 315 25.67 25.84 37.04
CA ALA A 315 26.68 25.85 35.99
C ALA A 315 27.50 24.55 36.00
N GLY A 316 27.60 23.90 34.83
CA GLY A 316 28.46 22.74 34.58
C GLY A 316 29.03 22.82 33.17
N ARG A 317 30.35 22.97 33.09
CA ARG A 317 31.15 23.24 31.89
C ARG A 317 31.01 22.16 30.82
N SER A 318 30.78 22.56 29.57
CA SER A 318 30.92 21.72 28.37
C SER A 318 32.30 21.92 27.76
N ASP A 319 33.13 20.89 27.73
CA ASP A 319 34.29 20.83 26.85
C ASP A 319 33.81 20.68 25.41
N SER A 320 33.90 21.77 24.64
CA SER A 320 33.69 21.78 23.19
C SER A 320 35.04 21.91 22.49
N ASP A 321 35.53 20.81 21.91
CA ASP A 321 36.57 20.84 20.88
C ASP A 321 35.93 21.32 19.56
N PRO A 322 36.34 22.45 18.98
CA PRO A 322 35.84 22.85 17.67
C PRO A 322 36.82 22.34 16.61
N ASN A 323 36.44 21.28 15.88
CA ASN A 323 37.10 20.93 14.63
C ASN A 323 36.61 21.91 13.52
N PRO A 324 37.47 22.79 12.95
CA PRO A 324 37.03 23.90 12.11
C PRO A 324 36.75 23.52 10.63
N ALA A 325 36.57 22.24 10.31
CA ALA A 325 36.46 21.76 8.92
C ALA A 325 35.03 21.57 8.36
N HIS A 326 33.97 21.88 9.13
CA HIS A 326 32.56 21.64 8.72
C HIS A 326 31.66 22.88 8.72
N ALA A 327 32.22 24.09 8.86
CA ALA A 327 31.46 25.34 8.83
C ALA A 327 30.95 25.65 7.41
N GLY A 328 29.72 25.23 7.09
CA GLY A 328 29.03 25.69 5.87
C GLY A 328 27.93 24.78 5.30
N GLN A 329 27.71 23.57 5.82
CA GLN A 329 26.63 22.70 5.35
C GLN A 329 25.58 22.50 6.44
N GLY A 330 24.33 22.86 6.15
CA GLY A 330 23.22 22.70 7.06
C GLY A 330 22.96 21.25 7.47
N ALA A 331 22.36 21.08 8.66
CA ALA A 331 22.03 19.78 9.22
C ALA A 331 20.95 19.08 8.39
N PHE A 332 21.00 17.75 8.31
CA PHE A 332 19.96 16.98 7.65
C PHE A 332 18.66 16.96 8.47
N VAL A 333 17.54 17.12 7.79
CA VAL A 333 16.18 17.00 8.32
C VAL A 333 15.41 16.03 7.42
N ALA A 334 14.68 15.10 8.04
CA ALA A 334 13.77 14.22 7.35
C ALA A 334 12.36 14.81 7.40
N TRP A 335 11.81 15.10 6.23
CA TRP A 335 10.51 15.72 6.07
C TRP A 335 9.47 14.68 5.67
N PHE A 336 8.32 14.71 6.34
CA PHE A 336 7.14 13.87 6.08
C PHE A 336 5.90 14.74 5.92
N GLU A 337 4.85 14.20 5.34
CA GLU A 337 3.55 14.88 5.28
C GLU A 337 2.99 15.13 6.70
N GLY A 338 2.35 16.27 6.87
CA GLY A 338 1.65 16.70 8.08
C GLY A 338 0.15 16.41 8.03
N ASP A 339 -0.55 16.74 9.12
CA ASP A 339 -1.99 16.49 9.27
C ASP A 339 -2.89 17.41 8.41
N GLY A 340 -2.29 18.34 7.64
CA GLY A 340 -3.00 19.30 6.80
C GLY A 340 -2.43 19.36 5.39
N ASP A 341 -3.27 19.76 4.44
CA ASP A 341 -2.94 19.75 3.02
C ASP A 341 -1.72 20.66 2.73
N GLY A 342 -0.67 20.07 2.16
CA GLY A 342 0.61 20.73 1.91
C GLY A 342 1.47 21.04 3.13
N GLN A 343 1.05 20.67 4.35
CA GLN A 343 1.90 20.80 5.54
C GLN A 343 2.95 19.70 5.61
N VAL A 344 4.12 20.03 6.14
CA VAL A 344 5.24 19.11 6.30
C VAL A 344 5.79 19.16 7.72
N ARG A 345 6.22 17.99 8.22
CA ARG A 345 6.83 17.83 9.54
C ARG A 345 8.27 17.40 9.39
N GLY A 346 9.19 18.18 9.98
CA GLY A 346 10.62 17.90 9.95
C GLY A 346 11.08 17.19 11.22
N PHE A 347 11.85 16.12 11.07
CA PHE A 347 12.43 15.36 12.16
C PHE A 347 13.94 15.28 11.99
N HIS A 348 14.67 15.34 13.11
CA HIS A 348 16.09 15.00 13.08
C HIS A 348 16.24 13.51 12.69
N PRO A 349 17.15 13.15 11.77
CA PRO A 349 17.25 11.76 11.29
C PRO A 349 17.47 10.71 12.38
N ALA A 350 18.19 11.07 13.45
CA ALA A 350 18.40 10.18 14.61
C ALA A 350 17.17 9.99 15.51
N ALA A 351 16.15 10.83 15.38
CA ALA A 351 14.90 10.70 16.13
C ALA A 351 13.89 9.76 15.44
N LEU A 352 14.09 9.45 14.15
CA LEU A 352 13.15 8.64 13.39
C LEU A 352 12.98 7.23 13.98
N PRO A 353 11.76 6.66 13.92
CA PRO A 353 11.55 5.24 14.19
C PRO A 353 12.23 4.36 13.13
N ALA A 354 12.12 3.04 13.23
CA ALA A 354 12.69 2.12 12.25
C ALA A 354 12.24 2.47 10.82
N HIS A 355 13.21 2.70 9.94
CA HIS A 355 13.00 3.15 8.57
C HIS A 355 13.97 2.50 7.61
N GLU A 356 13.59 2.44 6.34
CA GLU A 356 14.44 1.96 5.24
C GLU A 356 14.41 2.94 4.06
N SER A 357 15.23 2.67 3.04
CA SER A 357 15.24 3.45 1.80
C SER A 357 14.00 3.18 0.96
N ALA A 358 13.49 4.19 0.26
CA ALA A 358 12.20 4.10 -0.42
C ALA A 358 12.23 4.29 -1.94
N PHE A 359 13.38 4.43 -2.61
CA PHE A 359 13.41 4.58 -4.08
C PHE A 359 12.74 3.40 -4.79
N ALA A 360 12.95 2.19 -4.26
CA ALA A 360 12.22 0.98 -4.58
C ALA A 360 11.45 0.48 -3.36
N MET A 361 10.25 -0.07 -3.56
CA MET A 361 9.47 -0.73 -2.51
C MET A 361 8.78 -1.99 -3.04
N THR A 362 8.35 -2.86 -2.12
CA THR A 362 7.56 -4.02 -2.52
C THR A 362 6.13 -3.62 -2.88
N VAL A 363 5.47 -4.32 -3.80
CA VAL A 363 4.05 -4.06 -4.14
C VAL A 363 3.14 -4.02 -2.90
N HIS A 364 3.34 -4.93 -1.94
CA HIS A 364 2.62 -4.92 -0.66
C HIS A 364 2.75 -3.60 0.12
N LYS A 365 3.90 -2.93 0.04
CA LYS A 365 4.16 -1.65 0.73
C LYS A 365 3.63 -0.44 -0.04
N ALA A 366 3.27 -0.63 -1.31
CA ALA A 366 2.66 0.39 -2.15
C ALA A 366 1.12 0.32 -2.15
N GLN A 367 0.50 -0.59 -1.39
CA GLN A 367 -0.96 -0.66 -1.26
C GLN A 367 -1.49 0.66 -0.66
N GLY A 368 -2.59 1.17 -1.22
CA GLY A 368 -3.14 2.49 -0.87
C GLY A 368 -2.32 3.69 -1.37
N SER A 369 -1.16 3.48 -1.99
CA SER A 369 -0.37 4.55 -2.63
C SER A 369 -0.57 4.54 -4.15
N GLU A 370 -0.35 5.67 -4.81
CA GLU A 370 -0.35 5.78 -6.26
C GLU A 370 0.77 6.70 -6.73
N PHE A 371 1.26 6.46 -7.94
CA PHE A 371 2.37 7.21 -8.53
C PHE A 371 2.05 7.56 -9.98
N ASP A 372 2.57 8.70 -10.46
CA ASP A 372 2.36 9.07 -11.86
C ASP A 372 3.03 8.07 -12.80
N THR A 373 4.28 7.69 -12.50
CA THR A 373 5.03 6.65 -13.21
C THR A 373 5.41 5.50 -12.29
N VAL A 374 5.09 4.27 -12.68
CA VAL A 374 5.50 3.05 -11.99
C VAL A 374 6.44 2.22 -12.85
N TRP A 375 7.58 1.83 -12.28
CA TRP A 375 8.45 0.78 -12.82
C TRP A 375 8.24 -0.49 -12.02
N LEU A 376 7.48 -1.44 -12.55
CA LEU A 376 7.21 -2.74 -11.92
C LEU A 376 8.21 -3.79 -12.40
N GLN A 377 9.12 -4.19 -11.52
CA GLN A 377 10.08 -5.26 -11.75
C GLN A 377 9.54 -6.59 -11.21
N LEU A 378 9.33 -7.56 -12.10
CA LEU A 378 9.07 -8.95 -11.74
C LEU A 378 10.41 -9.71 -11.58
N PRO A 379 10.50 -10.70 -10.67
CA PRO A 379 11.73 -11.46 -10.50
C PRO A 379 12.02 -12.31 -11.75
N THR A 380 13.29 -12.43 -12.16
CA THR A 380 13.70 -13.24 -13.33
C THR A 380 13.36 -14.72 -13.23
N ARG A 381 13.20 -15.22 -12.00
CA ARG A 381 12.74 -16.57 -11.71
C ARG A 381 11.44 -16.50 -10.95
N ASP A 382 10.66 -17.55 -11.12
CA ASP A 382 9.44 -17.68 -10.37
C ASP A 382 9.67 -17.59 -8.85
N ALA A 383 8.81 -16.85 -8.17
CA ALA A 383 8.81 -16.66 -6.73
C ALA A 383 7.41 -16.89 -6.20
N ARG A 384 7.28 -17.65 -5.09
CA ARG A 384 5.98 -18.00 -4.49
C ARG A 384 5.12 -16.80 -4.10
N VAL A 385 5.74 -15.63 -3.90
CA VAL A 385 5.05 -14.39 -3.58
C VAL A 385 4.28 -13.81 -4.78
N LEU A 386 4.63 -14.21 -6.01
CA LEU A 386 3.93 -13.76 -7.19
C LEU A 386 2.53 -14.37 -7.25
N SER A 387 1.56 -13.54 -7.59
CA SER A 387 0.20 -13.95 -7.91
C SER A 387 -0.39 -12.94 -8.90
N ARG A 388 -1.57 -13.29 -9.41
CA ARG A 388 -2.39 -12.40 -10.22
C ARG A 388 -2.72 -11.09 -9.52
N GLU A 389 -3.08 -11.16 -8.23
CA GLU A 389 -3.43 -10.02 -7.40
C GLU A 389 -2.22 -9.12 -7.14
N LEU A 390 -1.02 -9.70 -6.94
CA LEU A 390 0.21 -8.91 -6.81
C LEU A 390 0.49 -8.13 -8.11
N LEU A 391 0.35 -8.80 -9.26
CA LEU A 391 0.55 -8.14 -10.54
C LEU A 391 -0.50 -7.05 -10.77
N TYR A 392 -1.78 -7.34 -10.52
CA TYR A 392 -2.89 -6.42 -10.62
C TYR A 392 -2.71 -5.19 -9.73
N THR A 393 -2.40 -5.40 -8.45
CA THR A 393 -2.11 -4.30 -7.52
C THR A 393 -0.94 -3.47 -8.00
N GLY A 394 0.16 -4.10 -8.44
CA GLY A 394 1.36 -3.42 -8.91
C GLY A 394 1.09 -2.52 -10.11
N ILE A 395 0.34 -2.99 -11.11
CA ILE A 395 0.05 -2.20 -12.31
C ILE A 395 -0.94 -1.05 -12.03
N THR A 396 -1.90 -1.26 -11.12
CA THR A 396 -2.91 -0.25 -10.78
C THR A 396 -2.36 0.87 -9.90
N ARG A 397 -1.11 0.77 -9.42
CA ARG A 397 -0.44 1.88 -8.74
C ARG A 397 -0.05 3.02 -9.69
N ALA A 398 -0.04 2.78 -11.01
CA ALA A 398 0.32 3.79 -12.01
C ALA A 398 -0.88 4.65 -12.41
N ARG A 399 -0.69 5.97 -12.46
CA ARG A 399 -1.72 6.94 -12.90
C ARG A 399 -1.55 7.42 -14.33
N ARG A 400 -0.30 7.46 -14.85
CA ARG A 400 0.03 8.02 -16.17
C ARG A 400 0.91 7.10 -17.01
N ALA A 401 1.88 6.44 -16.39
CA ALA A 401 2.82 5.57 -17.10
C ALA A 401 3.20 4.32 -16.29
N LEU A 402 3.26 3.18 -16.96
CA LEU A 402 3.65 1.89 -16.43
C LEU A 402 4.79 1.32 -17.27
N HIS A 403 5.92 1.03 -16.64
CA HIS A 403 6.99 0.22 -17.19
C HIS A 403 6.96 -1.14 -16.51
N LEU A 404 6.63 -2.21 -17.24
CA LEU A 404 6.61 -3.58 -16.73
C LEU A 404 7.84 -4.34 -17.25
N ALA A 405 8.71 -4.76 -16.35
CA ALA A 405 9.90 -5.55 -16.65
C ALA A 405 9.73 -6.97 -16.13
N GLY A 406 9.75 -7.97 -17.02
CA GLY A 406 9.54 -9.36 -16.66
C GLY A 406 9.26 -10.25 -17.88
N SER A 407 9.67 -11.51 -17.80
CA SER A 407 9.52 -12.47 -18.89
C SER A 407 8.11 -13.06 -18.98
N GLU A 408 7.73 -13.52 -20.18
CA GLU A 408 6.49 -14.28 -20.41
C GLU A 408 6.31 -15.42 -19.41
N ALA A 409 7.37 -16.19 -19.13
CA ALA A 409 7.31 -17.32 -18.21
C ALA A 409 6.88 -16.89 -16.80
N VAL A 410 7.40 -15.77 -16.30
CA VAL A 410 7.08 -15.25 -14.97
C VAL A 410 5.67 -14.65 -14.92
N ILE A 411 5.26 -13.94 -15.97
CA ILE A 411 3.90 -13.37 -16.08
C ILE A 411 2.86 -14.50 -16.10
N ARG A 412 3.05 -15.53 -16.93
CA ARG A 412 2.16 -16.70 -16.97
C ARG A 412 2.08 -17.40 -15.62
N ALA A 413 3.23 -17.59 -14.97
CA ALA A 413 3.28 -18.24 -13.67
C ALA A 413 2.57 -17.42 -12.59
N ALA A 414 2.72 -16.09 -12.60
CA ALA A 414 1.99 -15.19 -11.70
C ALA A 414 0.47 -15.26 -11.94
N LEU A 415 0.02 -15.16 -13.19
CA LEU A 415 -1.41 -15.18 -13.54
C LEU A 415 -2.10 -16.52 -13.26
N ALA A 416 -1.35 -17.62 -13.30
CA ALA A 416 -1.86 -18.94 -12.90
C ALA A 416 -2.05 -19.10 -11.38
N ARG A 417 -1.54 -18.17 -10.56
CA ARG A 417 -1.65 -18.21 -9.10
C ARG A 417 -2.64 -17.18 -8.57
N HIS A 418 -3.54 -17.65 -7.72
CA HIS A 418 -4.45 -16.82 -6.95
C HIS A 418 -3.96 -16.72 -5.50
N ALA A 419 -3.84 -15.50 -4.97
CA ALA A 419 -3.49 -15.25 -3.58
C ALA A 419 -4.67 -15.43 -2.60
N ALA A 420 -5.71 -16.18 -3.00
CA ALA A 420 -6.89 -16.38 -2.15
C ALA A 420 -6.53 -17.26 -0.95
N ARG A 421 -6.91 -16.80 0.23
CA ARG A 421 -6.78 -17.57 1.47
C ARG A 421 -8.05 -18.38 1.67
N ILE A 422 -7.92 -19.69 1.83
CA ILE A 422 -9.05 -20.57 2.12
C ILE A 422 -9.66 -20.13 3.46
N SER A 423 -10.91 -19.67 3.44
CA SER A 423 -11.68 -19.34 4.63
C SER A 423 -13.08 -19.94 4.55
N GLY A 424 -13.64 -20.34 5.69
CA GLY A 424 -15.04 -20.74 5.79
C GLY A 424 -15.98 -19.54 5.97
N LEU A 425 -15.49 -18.30 5.85
CA LEU A 425 -16.24 -17.10 6.19
C LEU A 425 -17.44 -16.92 5.25
N ALA A 426 -17.23 -16.99 3.94
CA ALA A 426 -18.32 -16.84 2.96
C ALA A 426 -19.47 -17.83 3.24
N TRP A 427 -19.14 -19.10 3.51
CA TRP A 427 -20.10 -20.13 3.89
C TRP A 427 -20.84 -19.79 5.20
N ARG A 428 -20.12 -19.33 6.23
CA ARG A 428 -20.73 -18.90 7.50
C ARG A 428 -21.64 -17.68 7.34
N LEU A 429 -21.33 -16.80 6.39
CA LEU A 429 -22.15 -15.65 6.02
C LEU A 429 -23.34 -16.03 5.10
N GLY A 430 -23.52 -17.32 4.78
CA GLY A 430 -24.68 -17.80 4.05
C GLY A 430 -24.52 -17.83 2.53
N ALA A 431 -23.30 -17.74 2.00
CA ALA A 431 -23.06 -17.99 0.57
C ALA A 431 -23.51 -19.42 0.23
N LYS A 432 -24.43 -19.56 -0.74
CA LYS A 432 -24.88 -20.88 -1.23
C LYS A 432 -23.77 -21.52 -2.05
N ASP A 433 -23.25 -22.65 -1.58
CA ASP A 433 -22.20 -23.52 -2.12
C ASP A 433 -21.43 -23.01 -3.35
N ASP A 434 -20.22 -22.51 -3.09
CA ASP A 434 -19.05 -23.12 -3.71
C ASP A 434 -18.32 -23.85 -2.57
N LYS A 435 -18.80 -25.05 -2.23
CA LYS A 435 -18.21 -25.88 -1.17
C LYS A 435 -16.74 -26.06 -1.53
N PRO A 436 -15.76 -25.67 -0.68
CA PRO A 436 -14.37 -25.94 -0.98
C PRO A 436 -14.23 -27.44 -1.27
N PRO A 437 -13.54 -27.84 -2.36
CA PRO A 437 -13.38 -29.26 -2.68
C PRO A 437 -12.88 -29.97 -1.43
N PRO A 438 -13.42 -31.16 -1.11
CA PRO A 438 -13.03 -31.88 0.09
C PRO A 438 -11.50 -31.95 0.11
N VAL A 439 -10.88 -31.48 1.21
CA VAL A 439 -9.45 -31.64 1.43
C VAL A 439 -9.15 -33.11 1.16
N PRO A 440 -8.34 -33.46 0.15
CA PRO A 440 -8.01 -34.86 -0.09
C PRO A 440 -7.42 -35.36 1.23
N ALA A 441 -7.99 -36.44 1.76
CA ALA A 441 -7.41 -37.12 2.91
C ALA A 441 -5.91 -37.29 2.63
N PRO A 442 -5.03 -37.00 3.60
CA PRO A 442 -3.60 -37.09 3.37
C PRO A 442 -3.34 -38.44 2.73
N THR A 443 -2.89 -38.42 1.47
CA THR A 443 -2.47 -39.64 0.78
C THR A 443 -1.47 -40.26 1.73
N GLN A 444 -1.80 -41.43 2.28
CA GLN A 444 -0.86 -42.15 3.11
C GLN A 444 0.36 -42.36 2.23
N ALA A 445 1.40 -41.54 2.44
CA ALA A 445 2.69 -41.78 1.83
C ALA A 445 3.05 -43.21 2.26
N PRO A 446 3.43 -44.09 1.32
CA PRO A 446 3.91 -45.40 1.71
C PRO A 446 5.02 -45.17 2.73
N LEU A 447 4.89 -45.80 3.90
CA LEU A 447 5.91 -45.77 4.95
C LEU A 447 7.27 -45.95 4.28
N PRO A 448 8.27 -45.09 4.56
CA PRO A 448 9.60 -45.27 4.00
C PRO A 448 10.05 -46.70 4.34
N GLN A 449 10.36 -47.48 3.31
CA GLN A 449 10.88 -48.82 3.53
C GLN A 449 12.10 -48.70 4.45
N PRO A 450 12.23 -49.57 5.46
CA PRO A 450 13.40 -49.56 6.32
C PRO A 450 14.64 -49.67 5.44
N PRO A 451 15.70 -48.88 5.71
CA PRO A 451 16.90 -48.94 4.91
C PRO A 451 17.42 -50.38 4.86
N PRO A 452 17.97 -50.84 3.72
CA PRO A 452 18.56 -52.16 3.64
C PRO A 452 19.59 -52.27 4.76
N ARG A 453 19.49 -53.34 5.56
CA ARG A 453 20.45 -53.63 6.64
C ARG A 453 21.85 -53.57 6.05
N ALA A 454 22.62 -52.56 6.45
CA ALA A 454 24.04 -52.53 6.21
C ALA A 454 24.64 -53.85 6.76
N PRO A 455 25.53 -54.53 6.03
CA PRO A 455 26.19 -55.70 6.57
C PRO A 455 26.97 -55.29 7.81
N VAL A 456 26.68 -55.98 8.91
CA VAL A 456 27.40 -55.83 10.17
C VAL A 456 28.85 -56.21 9.91
N GLN A 457 29.73 -55.22 9.87
CA GLN A 457 31.17 -55.43 9.77
C GLN A 457 31.66 -55.85 11.15
N GLY A 458 31.69 -57.16 11.36
CA GLY A 458 32.34 -57.79 12.50
C GLY A 458 33.18 -58.95 11.99
N ALA A 459 34.50 -58.83 12.18
CA ALA A 459 35.57 -59.79 11.89
C ALA A 459 36.30 -59.62 10.55
N LEU A 460 37.40 -58.88 10.60
CA LEU A 460 38.78 -59.34 10.31
C LEU A 460 39.65 -58.19 9.79
N PHE A 461 40.68 -57.88 10.59
CA PHE A 461 41.79 -56.92 10.43
C PHE A 461 41.50 -55.47 10.78
#